data_AF-X0RV98-F1
#
_entry.id   AF-X0RV98-F1
#
_cell.length_a   1.000
_cell.length_b   1.000
_cell.length_c   1.000
_cell.angle_alpha   90.00
_cell.angle_beta   90.00
_cell.angle_gamma   90.00
#
_symmetry.space_group_name_H-M   'P 1'
#
loop_
_entity.id
_entity.type
_entity.pdbx_description
1 polymer ?
#
loop_
_entity_poly.entity_id
_entity_poly.type
_entity_poly.pdbx_seq_one_letter_code
_entity_poly.pdbx_strand_id
1 'polypeptide(L)' 'RPEFALNNYLLKILAYYKQFLSTKTNMFPIDTNDLTSKEVVDKIKMIITDLSDYSFGKIEQSSTTQMNLDKFSK' A
#
# COMPACT_ATOMS: atom_id res chain seq x y z
N ARG A 1 -17.79 18.90 30.29
CA ARG A 1 -16.88 19.47 29.27
C ARG A 1 -17.05 18.66 27.98
N PRO A 2 -17.40 19.30 26.84
CA PRO A 2 -17.77 18.63 25.59
C PRO A 2 -16.65 17.77 24.98
N GLU A 3 -15.38 18.09 25.26
CA GLU A 3 -14.20 17.35 24.77
C GLU A 3 -14.17 15.87 25.22
N PHE A 4 -14.66 15.55 26.42
CA PHE A 4 -14.74 14.17 26.90
C PHE A 4 -15.77 13.33 26.14
N ALA A 5 -16.86 13.95 25.67
CA ALA A 5 -17.87 13.25 24.88
C ALA A 5 -17.37 12.93 23.47
N LEU A 6 -16.60 13.85 22.87
CA LEU A 6 -15.98 13.66 21.55
C LEU A 6 -14.94 12.53 21.58
N ASN A 7 -14.07 12.51 22.61
CA ASN A 7 -13.08 11.45 22.77
C ASN A 7 -13.72 10.07 22.95
N ASN A 8 -14.79 9.98 23.76
CA ASN A 8 -15.54 8.73 23.94
C ASN A 8 -16.22 8.26 22.65
N TYR A 9 -16.71 9.19 21.82
CA TYR A 9 -17.33 8.87 20.55
C TYR A 9 -16.31 8.34 19.53
N LEU A 10 -15.15 9.00 19.42
CA LEU A 10 -14.08 8.56 18.54
C LEU A 10 -13.57 7.16 18.93
N LEU A 11 -13.38 6.90 20.23
CA LEU A 11 -12.97 5.59 20.72
C LEU A 11 -13.99 4.49 20.37
N LYS A 12 -15.30 4.79 20.45
CA LYS A 12 -16.34 3.85 20.03
C LYS A 12 -16.26 3.53 18.54
N ILE A 13 -16.05 4.54 17.70
CA ILE A 13 -15.87 4.34 16.26
C ILE A 13 -14.65 3.45 15.99
N LEU A 14 -13.51 3.75 16.60
CA LEU A 14 -12.28 2.97 16.43
C LEU A 14 -12.45 1.51 16.89
N ALA A 15 -13.11 1.31 18.03
CA ALA A 15 -13.41 -0.02 18.56
C ALA A 15 -14.31 -0.82 17.59
N TYR A 16 -15.37 -0.18 17.07
CA TYR A 16 -16.25 -0.80 16.07
C TYR A 16 -15.49 -1.21 14.82
N TYR A 17 -14.66 -0.33 14.25
CA TYR A 17 -13.85 -0.67 13.07
C TYR A 17 -12.87 -1.80 13.36
N LYS A 18 -12.18 -1.79 14.50
CA LYS A 18 -11.29 -2.90 14.88
C LYS A 18 -12.03 -4.23 14.93
N GLN A 19 -13.21 -4.25 15.56
CA GLN A 19 -14.04 -5.45 15.63
C GLN A 19 -14.53 -5.87 14.25
N PHE A 20 -15.07 -4.96 13.45
CA PHE A 20 -15.54 -5.24 12.10
C PHE A 20 -14.42 -5.82 11.22
N LEU A 21 -13.25 -5.20 11.25
CA LEU A 21 -12.09 -5.60 10.45
C LEU A 21 -11.51 -6.95 10.88
N SER A 22 -11.57 -7.29 12.18
CA SER A 22 -11.16 -8.61 12.69
C SER A 22 -11.95 -9.78 12.10
N THR A 23 -13.14 -9.51 11.54
CA THR A 23 -13.97 -10.54 10.88
C THR A 23 -13.63 -10.76 9.40
N LYS A 24 -12.69 -9.99 8.82
CA LYS A 24 -12.34 -10.04 7.40
C LYS A 24 -11.10 -10.89 7.19
N THR A 25 -11.15 -11.81 6.22
CA THR A 25 -10.09 -12.81 6.00
C THR A 25 -9.00 -12.42 5.00
N ASN A 26 -9.13 -11.28 4.31
CA ASN A 26 -8.13 -10.80 3.34
C ASN A 26 -7.86 -9.30 3.55
N MET A 27 -7.58 -8.91 4.80
CA MET A 27 -7.29 -7.53 5.16
C MET A 27 -5.84 -7.40 5.62
N PHE A 28 -5.14 -6.38 5.11
CA PHE A 28 -3.76 -6.09 5.44
C PHE A 28 -3.70 -4.76 6.22
N PRO A 29 -3.58 -4.80 7.56
CA PRO A 29 -3.46 -3.57 8.35
C PRO A 29 -2.10 -2.91 8.08
N ILE A 30 -2.12 -1.59 7.88
CA ILE A 30 -0.92 -0.76 7.79
C ILE A 30 -0.91 0.15 9.02
N ASP A 31 0.12 0.01 9.85
CA ASP A 31 0.39 0.99 10.89
C ASP A 31 1.02 2.24 10.24
N THR A 32 0.35 3.37 10.38
CA THR A 32 0.76 4.66 9.81
C THR A 32 1.34 5.61 10.86
N ASN A 33 1.50 5.16 12.12
CA ASN A 33 2.13 5.99 13.14
C ASN A 33 3.56 6.34 12.71
N ASP A 34 3.91 7.61 12.84
CA ASP A 34 5.23 8.16 12.50
C ASP A 34 5.68 7.98 11.03
N LEU A 35 4.76 7.59 10.12
CA LEU A 35 5.06 7.48 8.70
C LEU A 35 4.69 8.75 7.95
N THR A 36 5.55 9.12 7.01
CA THR A 36 5.23 10.09 5.98
C THR A 36 4.30 9.48 4.93
N SER A 37 3.58 10.33 4.19
CA SER A 37 2.72 9.87 3.09
C SER A 37 3.48 9.02 2.06
N LYS A 38 4.77 9.31 1.82
CA LYS A 38 5.61 8.54 0.90
C LYS A 38 5.83 7.12 1.42
N GLU A 39 6.18 6.98 2.69
CA GLU A 39 6.43 5.67 3.31
C GLU A 39 5.15 4.81 3.38
N VAL A 40 3.99 5.44 3.60
CA VAL A 40 2.69 4.76 3.51
C VAL A 40 2.47 4.20 2.10
N VAL A 41 2.73 4.99 1.06
CA VAL A 41 2.63 4.55 -0.34
C VAL A 41 3.59 3.41 -0.64
N ASP A 42 4.82 3.47 -0.16
CA ASP A 42 5.81 2.43 -0.39
C ASP A 42 5.43 1.11 0.32
N LYS A 43 4.85 1.18 1.53
CA LYS A 43 4.25 0.00 2.20
C LYS A 43 3.10 -0.61 1.39
N ILE A 44 2.21 0.21 0.83
CA ILE A 44 1.11 -0.28 -0.01
C ILE A 44 1.65 -1.00 -1.25
N LYS A 45 2.66 -0.41 -1.92
CA LYS A 45 3.30 -1.01 -3.10
C LYS A 45 3.93 -2.36 -2.77
N MET A 46 4.59 -2.47 -1.61
CA MET A 46 5.22 -3.72 -1.16
C MET A 46 4.17 -4.83 -0.99
N ILE A 47 3.06 -4.54 -0.30
CA ILE A 47 1.95 -5.49 -0.13
C ILE A 47 1.39 -5.94 -1.49
N ILE A 48 1.16 -5.01 -2.42
CA ILE A 48 0.64 -5.34 -3.75
C ILE A 48 1.65 -6.20 -4.52
N THR A 49 2.93 -5.89 -4.45
CA THR A 49 4.00 -6.66 -5.11
C THR A 49 4.02 -8.09 -4.59
N ASP A 50 3.99 -8.26 -3.27
CA ASP A 50 4.01 -9.58 -2.61
C ASP A 50 2.77 -10.43 -2.93
N LEU A 51 1.63 -9.81 -3.19
CA LEU A 51 0.36 -10.51 -3.44
C LEU A 51 0.06 -10.80 -4.92
N SER A 52 0.66 -10.06 -5.85
CA SER A 52 0.23 -10.07 -7.25
C SER A 52 1.35 -10.20 -8.28
N ASP A 53 2.60 -10.33 -7.83
CA ASP A 53 3.81 -10.27 -8.67
C ASP A 53 3.91 -8.99 -9.53
N TYR A 54 3.06 -8.00 -9.25
CA TYR A 54 3.04 -6.72 -9.93
C TYR A 54 4.22 -5.88 -9.46
N SER A 55 5.17 -5.60 -10.35
CA SER A 55 6.26 -4.67 -10.08
C SER A 55 5.87 -3.25 -10.48
N PHE A 56 5.79 -2.36 -9.49
CA PHE A 56 5.71 -0.91 -9.73
C PHE A 56 6.98 -0.34 -10.36
N GLY A 57 8.10 -1.07 -10.25
CA GLY A 57 9.35 -0.77 -10.94
C GLY A 57 9.39 -1.50 -12.28
N LYS A 58 8.83 -0.90 -13.32
CA LYS A 58 9.02 -1.37 -14.70
C LYS A 58 8.96 -0.25 -15.74
N ILE A 59 9.57 0.91 -15.45
CA ILE A 59 9.89 1.90 -16.49
C ILE A 59 11.16 2.68 -16.15
N GLU A 60 12.28 2.05 -15.78
CA GLU A 60 13.57 2.75 -15.92
C GLU A 60 14.65 1.79 -16.43
N GLN A 61 15.20 2.16 -17.58
CA GLN A 61 16.18 1.48 -18.41
C GLN A 61 15.65 0.26 -19.17
N SER A 62 15.22 0.51 -20.42
CA SER A 62 15.43 -0.44 -21.50
C SER A 62 16.86 -0.97 -21.37
N SER A 63 17.00 -2.28 -21.18
CA SER A 63 18.29 -2.95 -21.26
C SER A 63 18.97 -2.48 -22.56
N THR A 64 20.13 -1.84 -22.43
CA THR A 64 20.96 -1.43 -23.58
C THR A 64 21.41 -2.61 -24.45
N THR A 65 21.06 -3.83 -24.05
CA THR A 65 21.30 -5.10 -24.76
C THR A 65 20.15 -5.50 -25.70
N GLN A 66 18.98 -4.85 -25.68
CA GLN A 66 17.93 -5.15 -26.66
C GLN A 66 18.33 -4.63 -28.04
N MET A 67 18.81 -5.54 -28.90
CA MET A 67 19.01 -5.28 -30.32
C MET A 67 17.68 -4.93 -30.97
N ASN A 68 17.64 -3.78 -31.63
CA ASN A 68 16.52 -3.36 -32.47
C ASN A 68 16.35 -4.38 -33.61
N LEU A 69 15.12 -4.86 -33.84
CA LEU A 69 14.79 -5.85 -34.90
C LEU A 69 15.22 -5.36 -36.30
N ASP A 70 15.28 -4.05 -36.52
CA ASP A 70 15.79 -3.44 -37.74
C ASP A 70 17.25 -3.79 -38.04
N LYS A 71 18.04 -4.16 -37.03
CA LYS A 71 19.44 -4.62 -37.19
C LYS A 71 19.55 -6.13 -37.44
N PHE A 72 18.49 -6.91 -37.24
CA PHE A 72 18.52 -8.36 -37.44
C PHE A 72 18.27 -8.77 -38.91
N SER A 73 17.73 -7.85 -39.73
CA SER A 73 17.33 -8.15 -41.11
C SER A 73 18.29 -7.61 -42.19
N LYS A 74 19.60 -7.52 -41.92
CA LYS A 74 20.62 -7.30 -42.95
C LYS A 74 21.41 -8.56 -43.22
#